data_AF-A0A838Q981-F1
#
_entry.id   AF-A0A838Q981-F1
#
_cell.length_a   1.000
_cell.length_b   1.000
_cell.length_c   1.000
_cell.angle_alpha   90.00
_cell.angle_beta   90.00
_cell.angle_gamma   90.00
#
_symmetry.space_group_name_H-M   'P 1'
#
loop_
_entity.id
_entity.type
_entity.pdbx_description
1 polymer ?
#
loop_
_entity_poly.entity_id
_entity_poly.type
_entity_poly.pdbx_seq_one_letter_code
_entity_poly.pdbx_strand_id
1 'polypeptide(L)' 'MWQTGAVEDFAVNKGRKTGPASLVGGGGLERPIPARFIPDGSALYVVDFGVMTMSQSGPNPVRGTGVLWKIVRP' A
#
# COMPACT_ATOMS: atom_id res chain seq x y z
N MET A 1 -15.31 -15.20 15.88
CA MET A 1 -16.06 -15.66 14.68
C MET A 1 -16.64 -14.43 14.02
N TRP A 2 -16.27 -14.13 12.77
CA TRP A 2 -16.80 -12.96 12.05
C TRP A 2 -18.29 -13.17 11.81
N GLN A 3 -19.12 -12.19 12.20
CA GLN A 3 -20.57 -12.36 12.30
C GLN A 3 -21.32 -12.41 10.95
N THR A 4 -20.69 -11.99 9.84
CA THR A 4 -21.37 -11.90 8.53
C THR A 4 -20.55 -12.46 7.36
N GLY A 5 -19.23 -12.64 7.51
CA GLY A 5 -18.32 -12.98 6.41
C GLY A 5 -18.16 -11.88 5.34
N ALA A 6 -18.75 -10.69 5.56
CA ALA A 6 -18.60 -9.56 4.66
C ALA A 6 -17.16 -9.03 4.72
N VAL A 7 -16.57 -8.81 3.55
CA VAL A 7 -15.23 -8.23 3.39
C VAL A 7 -15.39 -6.88 2.70
N GLU A 8 -14.70 -5.88 3.21
CA GLU A 8 -14.61 -4.55 2.63
C GLU A 8 -13.15 -4.11 2.56
N ASP A 9 -12.84 -3.26 1.59
CA ASP A 9 -11.50 -2.68 1.48
C ASP A 9 -11.24 -1.72 2.65
N PHE A 10 -10.15 -1.93 3.38
CA PHE A 10 -9.69 -0.98 4.40
C PHE A 10 -9.02 0.25 3.78
N ALA A 11 -8.24 0.04 2.70
CA ALA A 11 -7.49 1.07 2.03
C ALA A 11 -7.33 0.75 0.53
N VAL A 12 -7.63 1.74 -0.33
CA VAL A 12 -7.40 1.69 -1.77
C VAL A 12 -6.93 3.05 -2.25
N ASN A 13 -6.10 3.08 -3.29
CA ASN A 13 -5.92 4.32 -4.04
C ASN A 13 -7.22 4.62 -4.79
N LYS A 14 -7.78 5.81 -4.55
CA LYS A 14 -9.02 6.25 -5.19
C LYS A 14 -8.72 6.90 -6.54
N GLY A 15 -9.53 6.58 -7.54
CA GLY A 15 -9.42 7.12 -8.89
C GLY A 15 -10.56 6.61 -9.78
N ARG A 16 -10.52 6.93 -11.08
CA ARG A 16 -11.49 6.40 -12.06
C ARG A 16 -11.46 4.86 -12.15
N LYS A 17 -10.31 4.28 -11.81
CA LYS A 17 -10.09 2.85 -11.56
C LYS A 17 -9.24 2.73 -10.30
N THR A 18 -9.43 1.68 -9.51
CA THR A 18 -8.53 1.34 -8.41
C THR A 18 -7.27 0.65 -8.97
N GLY A 19 -6.12 0.88 -8.35
CA GLY A 19 -4.85 0.36 -8.81
C GLY A 19 -3.64 0.99 -8.12
N PRO A 20 -2.42 0.62 -8.53
CA PRO A 20 -1.19 1.25 -8.01
C PRO A 20 -1.18 2.75 -8.32
N ALA A 21 -0.50 3.53 -7.49
CA ALA A 21 -0.42 4.99 -7.57
C ALA A 21 -0.02 5.47 -8.99
N SER A 22 0.95 4.79 -9.60
CA SER A 22 1.45 5.01 -10.96
C SER A 22 0.39 4.82 -12.05
N LEU A 23 -0.57 3.91 -11.86
CA LEU A 23 -1.66 3.66 -12.80
C LEU A 23 -2.80 4.66 -12.61
N VAL A 24 -3.11 5.03 -11.37
CA VAL A 24 -4.19 5.97 -11.05
C VAL A 24 -3.80 7.43 -11.29
N GLY A 25 -2.51 7.71 -11.48
CA GLY A 25 -1.99 9.05 -11.78
C GLY A 25 -1.92 9.96 -10.55
N GLY A 26 -1.72 9.39 -9.36
CA GLY A 26 -1.71 10.11 -8.09
C GLY A 26 -0.65 9.59 -7.13
N GLY A 27 -0.70 10.07 -5.88
CA GLY A 27 0.07 9.47 -4.77
C GLY A 27 -0.67 8.29 -4.14
N GLY A 28 0.04 7.50 -3.34
CA GLY A 28 -0.55 6.41 -2.57
C GLY A 28 0.29 5.13 -2.64
N LEU A 29 -0.38 3.99 -2.47
CA LEU A 29 0.24 2.67 -2.47
C LEU A 29 0.72 2.29 -3.87
N GLU A 30 1.96 1.84 -4.01
CA GLU A 30 2.52 1.36 -5.27
C GLU A 30 2.77 -0.15 -5.18
N ARG A 31 3.52 -0.58 -4.16
CA ARG A 31 3.92 -1.99 -3.98
C ARG A 31 3.96 -2.37 -2.49
N PRO A 32 2.80 -2.48 -1.84
CA PRO A 32 2.72 -2.84 -0.43
C PRO A 32 3.23 -4.28 -0.22
N ILE A 33 4.07 -4.50 0.82
CA ILE A 33 4.51 -5.85 1.22
C ILE A 33 3.83 -6.23 2.55
N PRO A 34 4.38 -5.95 3.76
CA PRO A 34 3.66 -6.22 4.99
C PRO A 34 2.65 -5.11 5.27
N ALA A 35 1.45 -5.54 5.67
CA ALA A 35 0.43 -4.70 6.26
C ALA A 35 0.10 -5.24 7.66
N ARG A 36 0.02 -4.37 8.67
CA ARG A 36 -0.31 -4.76 10.05
C ARG A 36 -1.18 -3.72 10.73
N PHE A 37 -2.30 -4.16 11.26
CA PHE A 37 -3.08 -3.36 12.19
C PHE A 37 -2.35 -3.21 13.53
N ILE A 38 -2.44 -2.03 14.13
CA ILE A 38 -2.07 -1.89 15.53
C ILE A 38 -3.07 -2.67 16.42
N PRO A 39 -2.73 -3.00 17.67
CA PRO A 39 -3.54 -3.91 18.49
C PRO A 39 -4.99 -3.47 18.70
N ASP A 40 -5.27 -2.16 18.74
CA ASP A 40 -6.62 -1.62 18.89
C ASP A 40 -7.41 -1.52 17.57
N GLY A 41 -6.79 -1.86 16.44
CA GLY A 41 -7.41 -1.84 15.12
C GLY A 41 -7.62 -0.46 14.49
N SER A 42 -7.27 0.64 15.17
CA SER A 42 -7.56 2.01 14.71
C SER A 42 -6.67 2.50 13.56
N ALA A 43 -5.54 1.83 13.33
CA ALA A 43 -4.63 2.16 12.24
C ALA A 43 -4.05 0.91 11.58
N LEU A 44 -3.92 0.97 10.25
CA LEU A 44 -3.16 0.03 9.43
C LEU A 44 -1.81 0.65 9.06
N TYR A 45 -0.72 -0.04 9.37
CA TYR A 45 0.61 0.31 8.88
C TYR A 45 0.96 -0.55 7.68
N VAL A 46 1.43 0.08 6.61
CA VAL A 46 1.81 -0.61 5.36
C VAL A 46 3.20 -0.14 4.93
N VAL A 47 4.11 -1.07 4.68
CA VAL A 47 5.42 -0.76 4.08
C VAL A 47 5.31 -0.87 2.57
N ASP A 48 5.69 0.20 1.89
CA ASP A 48 5.94 0.26 0.45
C ASP A 48 7.45 0.38 0.23
N PHE A 49 8.04 -0.57 -0.51
CA PHE A 49 9.50 -0.63 -0.67
C PHE A 49 10.05 0.40 -1.66
N GLY A 50 9.18 1.14 -2.36
CA GLY A 50 9.56 2.21 -3.26
C GLY A 50 9.90 1.74 -4.67
N VAL A 51 10.57 2.63 -5.42
CA VAL A 51 10.88 2.39 -6.82
C VAL A 51 11.98 1.35 -6.94
N MET A 52 11.65 0.24 -7.59
CA MET A 52 12.59 -0.79 -8.00
C MET A 52 12.39 -1.05 -9.49
N THR A 53 13.41 -0.73 -10.28
CA THR A 53 13.45 -1.02 -11.71
C THR A 53 14.24 -2.30 -11.95
N MET A 54 14.10 -2.88 -13.14
CA MET A 54 14.92 -4.01 -13.58
C MET A 54 15.93 -3.52 -14.60
N SER A 55 17.20 -3.83 -14.38
CA SER A 55 18.30 -3.60 -15.32
C SER A 55 18.84 -4.94 -15.84
N GLN A 56 19.77 -4.90 -16.78
CA GLN A 56 20.48 -6.11 -17.22
C GLN A 56 21.26 -6.78 -16.07
N SER A 57 21.65 -6.03 -15.04
CA SER A 57 22.33 -6.53 -13.84
C SER A 57 21.39 -6.98 -12.73
N GLY A 58 20.07 -6.95 -12.98
CA GLY A 58 19.04 -7.31 -11.99
C GLY A 58 18.31 -6.11 -11.38
N PRO A 59 17.67 -6.31 -10.21
CA PRO A 59 16.91 -5.27 -9.53
C PRO A 59 17.77 -4.05 -9.17
N ASN A 60 17.26 -2.86 -9.48
CA ASN A 60 17.90 -1.57 -9.21
C ASN A 60 16.98 -0.71 -8.33
N PRO A 61 17.10 -0.80 -6.98
CA PRO A 61 16.28 -0.04 -6.06
C PRO A 61 16.74 1.43 -5.96
N VAL A 62 15.78 2.36 -5.94
CA VAL A 62 16.06 3.79 -5.80
C VAL A 62 15.97 4.18 -4.32
N ARG A 63 17.11 4.56 -3.74
CA ARG A 63 17.20 4.98 -2.33
C ARG A 63 16.27 6.18 -2.05
N GLY A 64 15.62 6.15 -0.89
CA GLY A 64 14.79 7.25 -0.40
C GLY A 64 13.37 7.30 -0.98
N THR A 65 12.96 6.29 -1.76
CA THR A 65 11.63 6.22 -2.37
C THR A 65 10.65 5.31 -1.65
N GLY A 66 11.11 4.52 -0.67
CA GLY A 66 10.24 3.70 0.17
C GLY A 66 9.42 4.54 1.15
N VAL A 67 8.23 4.06 1.51
CA VAL A 67 7.27 4.77 2.37
C VAL A 67 6.69 3.83 3.41
N LEU A 68 6.59 4.29 4.66
CA LEU A 68 5.77 3.67 5.69
C LEU A 68 4.45 4.45 5.80
N TRP A 69 3.35 3.85 5.37
CA TRP A 69 2.03 4.45 5.45
C TRP A 69 1.41 4.16 6.82
N LYS A 70 0.84 5.20 7.46
CA LYS A 70 -0.15 5.06 8.54
C LYS A 70 -1.52 5.40 7.96
N ILE A 71 -2.41 4.43 7.89
CA ILE A 71 -3.75 4.60 7.34
C ILE A 71 -4.76 4.52 8.48
N VAL A 72 -5.55 5.58 8.64
CA VAL A 72 -6.63 5.69 9.62
C VAL A 72 -7.94 5.90 8.87
N ARG A 73 -9.02 5.30 9.34
CA ARG A 73 -10.37 5.62 8.87
C ARG A 73 -11.00 6.65 9.81
N PRO A 74 -11.66 7.69 9.28
CA PRO A 74 -12.48 8.60 10.10
C PRO A 74 -13.70 7.88 10.68
#